data_AF-A0A2X4W7G0-F1
#
_entry.id   AF-A0A2X4W7G0-F1
#
_cell.length_a   1.000
_cell.length_b   1.000
_cell.length_c   1.000
_cell.angle_alpha   90.00
_cell.angle_beta   90.00
_cell.angle_gamma   90.00
#
_symmetry.space_group_name_H-M   'P 1'
#
loop_
_entity.id
_entity.type
_entity.pdbx_description
1 polymer ?
#
loop_
_entity_poly.entity_id
_entity_poly.type
_entity_poly.pdbx_seq_one_letter_code
_entity_poly.pdbx_strand_id
1 'polypeptide(L)'
;MDEVGIDTGTKIIPVLEAAYGERFSAPANVVASILNDGRKGRKNGRGFYLYGEKGRKSKKKVDNAIYKVISVQGQSRLSAHQVAERCVMLMLNEAARCFDEKVIRSARDGDIGAVFGIGFPPFLGGPFRYMDALGPGEVVATCSAWPHFTALVTRLVNN
;
A
#
# COMPACT_ATOMS: atom_id res chain seq x y z
N MET A 1 -7.18 -5.60 2.11
CA MET A 1 -7.19 -6.61 1.02
C MET A 1 -8.34 -7.58 1.12
N ASP A 2 -8.48 -8.36 2.21
CA ASP A 2 -9.53 -9.40 2.31
C ASP A 2 -10.97 -8.90 2.12
N GLU A 3 -11.29 -7.69 2.55
CA GLU A 3 -12.62 -7.08 2.33
C GLU A 3 -12.86 -6.67 0.87
N VAL A 4 -11.84 -6.13 0.20
CA VAL A 4 -11.88 -5.72 -1.21
C VAL A 4 -11.91 -6.93 -2.14
N GLY A 5 -11.30 -8.04 -1.71
CA GLY A 5 -11.03 -9.22 -2.52
C GLY A 5 -9.59 -9.24 -2.99
N ILE A 6 -8.87 -10.30 -2.64
CA ILE A 6 -7.45 -10.44 -3.01
C ILE A 6 -7.32 -10.60 -4.53
N ASP A 7 -8.22 -11.35 -5.16
CA ASP A 7 -8.24 -11.55 -6.60
C ASP A 7 -8.50 -10.26 -7.37
N THR A 8 -9.26 -9.32 -6.80
CA THR A 8 -9.40 -7.96 -7.34
C THR A 8 -8.03 -7.27 -7.42
N GLY A 9 -7.26 -7.28 -6.33
CA GLY A 9 -5.92 -6.71 -6.29
C GLY A 9 -4.96 -7.35 -7.29
N THR A 10 -5.00 -8.68 -7.41
CA THR A 10 -4.13 -9.42 -8.35
C THR A 10 -4.43 -9.13 -9.82
N LYS A 11 -5.64 -8.67 -10.15
CA LYS A 11 -6.01 -8.21 -11.50
C LYS A 11 -5.58 -6.77 -11.77
N ILE A 12 -5.51 -5.94 -10.73
CA ILE A 12 -5.13 -4.53 -10.84
C ILE A 12 -3.61 -4.38 -10.99
N ILE A 13 -2.82 -5.21 -10.29
CA ILE A 13 -1.34 -5.11 -10.30
C ILE A 13 -0.75 -5.12 -11.73
N PRO A 14 -1.08 -6.07 -12.63
CA PRO A 14 -0.55 -6.06 -14.00
C PRO A 14 -0.96 -4.83 -14.81
N VAL A 15 -2.12 -4.25 -14.53
CA VAL A 15 -2.59 -3.02 -15.19
C VAL A 15 -1.77 -1.83 -14.74
N LEU A 16 -1.49 -1.72 -13.42
CA LEU A 16 -0.66 -0.65 -12.88
C LEU A 16 0.80 -0.80 -13.31
N GLU A 17 1.33 -2.02 -13.33
CA GLU A 17 2.68 -2.31 -13.82
C GLU A 17 2.82 -1.97 -15.31
N ALA A 18 1.83 -2.30 -16.14
CA ALA A 18 1.84 -1.92 -17.56
C ALA A 18 1.77 -0.39 -17.76
N ALA A 19 1.06 0.33 -16.90
CA ALA A 19 0.88 1.78 -17.01
C ALA A 19 2.05 2.59 -16.42
N TYR A 20 2.64 2.12 -15.32
CA TYR A 20 3.57 2.90 -14.49
C TYR A 20 4.92 2.20 -14.24
N GLY A 21 5.11 1.00 -14.80
CA GLY A 21 6.36 0.25 -14.79
C GLY A 21 6.70 -0.40 -13.45
N GLU A 22 8.00 -0.63 -13.26
CA GLU A 22 8.54 -1.46 -12.17
C GLU A 22 8.17 -0.97 -10.76
N ARG A 23 7.79 0.30 -10.60
CA ARG A 23 7.38 0.85 -9.29
C ARG A 23 6.10 0.20 -8.74
N PHE A 24 5.31 -0.46 -9.59
CA PHE A 24 4.13 -1.24 -9.20
C PHE A 24 4.33 -2.76 -9.33
N SER A 25 5.54 -3.23 -9.69
CA SER A 25 5.84 -4.66 -9.74
C SER A 25 5.74 -5.27 -8.35
N ALA A 26 4.94 -6.32 -8.22
CA ALA A 26 4.88 -7.08 -6.99
C ALA A 26 6.11 -8.01 -6.86
N PRO A 27 6.49 -8.40 -5.64
CA PRO A 27 7.52 -9.43 -5.46
C PRO A 27 7.19 -10.68 -6.26
N ALA A 28 8.21 -11.19 -6.96
CA ALA A 28 8.07 -12.35 -7.84
C ALA A 28 7.40 -13.51 -7.11
N ASN A 29 6.53 -14.23 -7.83
CA ASN A 29 5.77 -15.39 -7.36
C ASN A 29 4.72 -15.14 -6.26
N VAL A 30 4.72 -14.03 -5.52
CA VAL A 30 3.73 -13.82 -4.44
C VAL A 30 2.30 -13.70 -4.97
N VAL A 31 2.09 -12.88 -6.00
CA VAL A 31 0.77 -12.68 -6.63
C VAL A 31 0.26 -14.00 -7.22
N ALA A 32 1.11 -14.70 -7.95
CA ALA A 32 0.77 -15.98 -8.59
C ALA A 32 0.48 -17.07 -7.55
N SER A 33 1.30 -17.20 -6.51
CA SER A 33 1.09 -18.20 -5.43
C SER A 33 -0.22 -17.99 -4.70
N ILE A 34 -0.58 -16.73 -4.38
CA ILE A 34 -1.84 -16.41 -3.70
C ILE A 34 -3.05 -16.71 -4.60
N LEU A 35 -2.95 -16.38 -5.90
CA LEU A 35 -3.98 -16.69 -6.89
C LEU A 35 -4.20 -18.20 -7.02
N ASN A 36 -3.11 -18.97 -7.15
CA ASN A 36 -3.15 -20.42 -7.32
C ASN A 36 -3.68 -21.14 -6.07
N ASP A 37 -3.44 -20.60 -4.87
CA ASP A 37 -3.99 -21.12 -3.61
C ASP A 37 -5.50 -20.82 -3.42
N GLY A 38 -6.11 -20.03 -4.31
CA GLY A 38 -7.54 -19.77 -4.33
C GLY A 38 -8.04 -18.84 -3.21
N ARG A 39 -7.14 -18.02 -2.64
CA ARG A 39 -7.50 -17.05 -1.58
C ARG A 39 -8.15 -15.83 -2.20
N LYS A 40 -9.47 -15.66 -2.01
CA LYS A 40 -10.23 -14.52 -2.56
C LYS A 40 -10.67 -13.51 -1.50
N GLY A 41 -10.29 -13.73 -0.23
CA GLY A 41 -10.65 -12.85 0.88
C GLY A 41 -11.97 -13.23 1.52
N ARG A 42 -12.69 -12.25 2.06
CA ARG A 42 -13.92 -12.48 2.83
C ARG A 42 -15.04 -13.09 1.98
N LYS A 43 -15.04 -12.86 0.67
CA LYS A 43 -16.10 -13.34 -0.23
C LYS A 43 -16.17 -14.86 -0.37
N ASN A 44 -15.06 -15.57 -0.19
CA ASN A 44 -15.02 -17.04 -0.21
C ASN A 44 -14.58 -17.63 1.14
N GLY A 45 -14.60 -16.85 2.21
CA GLY A 45 -14.23 -17.32 3.54
C GLY A 45 -12.72 -17.46 3.79
N ARG A 46 -11.85 -17.19 2.79
CA ARG A 46 -10.41 -17.50 2.86
C ARG A 46 -9.56 -16.43 2.17
N GLY A 47 -8.87 -15.63 2.98
CA GLY A 47 -7.94 -14.57 2.58
C GLY A 47 -6.60 -14.70 3.31
N PHE A 48 -6.03 -13.60 3.81
CA PHE A 48 -4.97 -13.67 4.84
C PHE A 48 -5.50 -14.27 6.15
N TYR A 49 -6.80 -14.11 6.40
CA TYR A 49 -7.53 -14.74 7.49
C TYR A 49 -8.56 -15.74 6.97
N LEU A 50 -8.98 -16.66 7.84
CA LEU A 50 -10.20 -17.44 7.68
C LEU A 50 -11.39 -16.65 8.23
N TYR A 51 -12.47 -16.64 7.47
CA TYR A 51 -13.72 -16.00 7.82
C TYR A 51 -14.80 -17.07 7.95
N GLY A 52 -15.44 -17.12 9.12
CA GLY A 52 -16.62 -17.97 9.34
C GLY A 52 -17.87 -17.40 8.66
N GLU A 53 -19.02 -17.99 9.00
CA GLU A 53 -20.31 -17.51 8.50
C GLU A 53 -20.53 -16.02 8.78
N LYS A 54 -21.12 -15.33 7.81
CA LYS A 54 -21.42 -13.90 7.92
C LYS A 54 -22.36 -13.67 9.11
N GLY A 55 -21.94 -12.84 10.04
CA GLY A 55 -22.76 -12.48 11.18
C GLY A 55 -22.03 -11.55 12.15
N ARG A 56 -22.79 -10.92 13.04
CA ARG A 56 -22.28 -9.93 14.02
C ARG A 56 -21.23 -10.53 14.98
N LYS A 57 -21.22 -11.86 15.15
CA LYS A 57 -20.27 -12.62 15.97
C LYS A 57 -19.16 -13.30 15.15
N SER A 58 -19.09 -13.08 13.83
CA SER A 58 -18.07 -13.68 12.97
C SER A 58 -16.68 -13.24 13.42
N LYS A 59 -15.88 -14.15 13.97
CA LYS A 59 -14.48 -13.91 14.32
C LYS A 59 -13.58 -14.37 13.17
N LYS A 60 -12.71 -13.47 12.70
CA LYS A 60 -11.62 -13.84 11.80
C LYS A 60 -10.58 -14.67 12.56
N LYS A 61 -10.06 -15.72 11.93
CA LYS A 61 -8.97 -16.56 12.48
C LYS A 61 -7.74 -16.43 11.60
N VAL A 62 -6.55 -16.49 12.19
CA VAL A 62 -5.30 -16.52 11.42
C VAL A 62 -5.23 -17.84 10.66
N ASP A 63 -4.87 -17.78 9.38
CA ASP A 63 -4.57 -18.96 8.57
C ASP A 63 -3.06 -19.14 8.43
N ASN A 64 -2.45 -20.06 9.19
CA ASN A 64 -1.00 -20.26 9.12
C ASN A 64 -0.52 -20.81 7.77
N ALA A 65 -1.40 -21.38 6.93
CA ALA A 65 -1.00 -21.85 5.61
C ALA A 65 -0.54 -20.69 4.71
N ILE A 66 -0.97 -19.45 4.97
CA ILE A 66 -0.57 -18.28 4.17
C ILE A 66 0.94 -18.14 4.13
N TYR A 67 1.64 -18.33 5.25
CA TYR A 67 3.08 -18.10 5.35
C TYR A 67 3.88 -19.00 4.40
N LYS A 68 3.42 -20.23 4.18
CA LYS A 68 4.02 -21.15 3.19
C LYS A 68 3.73 -20.70 1.76
N VAL A 69 2.50 -20.25 1.49
CA VAL A 69 2.07 -19.78 0.15
C VAL A 69 2.86 -18.57 -0.29
N ILE A 70 3.01 -17.56 0.57
CA ILE A 70 3.76 -16.34 0.25
C ILE A 70 5.27 -16.53 0.31
N SER A 71 5.74 -17.65 0.89
CA SER A 71 7.15 -18.05 0.95
C SER A 71 8.10 -16.93 1.37
N VAL A 72 7.68 -16.04 2.29
CA VAL A 72 8.53 -14.91 2.68
C VAL A 72 9.69 -15.41 3.52
N GLN A 73 10.90 -15.20 3.02
CA GLN A 73 12.14 -15.40 3.76
C GLN A 73 12.52 -14.07 4.42
N GLY A 74 11.99 -13.82 5.63
CA GLY A 74 12.31 -12.59 6.36
C GLY A 74 13.53 -12.76 7.25
N GLN A 75 14.67 -12.14 6.87
CA GLN A 75 15.87 -12.09 7.71
C GLN A 75 15.94 -10.88 8.66
N SER A 76 15.10 -9.85 8.48
CA SER A 76 15.10 -8.65 9.33
C SER A 76 13.78 -8.46 10.06
N ARG A 77 13.87 -8.18 11.37
CA ARG A 77 12.73 -7.95 12.25
C ARG A 77 12.49 -6.45 12.32
N LEU A 78 11.60 -5.92 11.47
CA LEU A 78 11.21 -4.51 11.51
C LEU A 78 10.38 -4.22 12.77
N SER A 79 10.58 -3.06 13.38
CA SER A 79 9.70 -2.56 14.43
C SER A 79 8.33 -2.19 13.85
N ALA A 80 7.29 -2.13 14.70
CA ALA A 80 5.97 -1.69 14.27
C ALA A 80 6.00 -0.28 13.65
N HIS A 81 6.85 0.59 14.18
CA HIS A 81 7.09 1.93 13.64
C HIS A 81 7.65 1.87 12.21
N GLN A 82 8.70 1.06 11.99
CA GLN A 82 9.31 0.91 10.67
C GLN A 82 8.33 0.31 9.65
N VAL A 83 7.47 -0.62 10.06
CA VAL A 83 6.41 -1.15 9.18
C VAL A 83 5.43 -0.05 8.79
N ALA A 84 4.95 0.73 9.76
CA ALA A 84 4.01 1.83 9.50
C ALA A 84 4.63 2.91 8.61
N GLU A 85 5.86 3.34 8.92
CA GLU A 85 6.62 4.33 8.15
C GLU A 85 6.79 3.89 6.69
N ARG A 86 7.18 2.63 6.44
CA ARG A 86 7.28 2.10 5.06
C ARG A 86 5.96 2.19 4.30
N CYS A 87 4.85 1.80 4.93
CA CYS A 87 3.53 1.87 4.29
C CYS A 87 3.13 3.32 3.98
N VAL A 88 3.36 4.24 4.92
CA VAL A 88 2.95 5.64 4.74
C VAL A 88 3.84 6.35 3.72
N MET A 89 5.17 6.18 3.79
CA MET A 89 6.10 6.82 2.85
C MET A 89 5.87 6.40 1.39
N LEU A 90 5.51 5.13 1.14
CA LEU A 90 5.07 4.67 -0.19
C LEU A 90 3.85 5.46 -0.69
N MET A 91 2.85 5.65 0.18
CA MET A 91 1.64 6.39 -0.16
C MET A 91 1.92 7.89 -0.37
N LEU A 92 2.80 8.51 0.43
CA LEU A 92 3.18 9.91 0.26
C LEU A 92 3.93 10.13 -1.06
N ASN A 93 4.86 9.24 -1.41
CA ASN A 93 5.62 9.32 -2.66
C ASN A 93 4.69 9.15 -3.88
N GLU A 94 3.71 8.26 -3.83
CA GLU A 94 2.72 8.13 -4.92
C GLU A 94 1.76 9.32 -4.97
N ALA A 95 1.43 9.96 -3.85
CA ALA A 95 0.66 11.21 -3.86
C ALA A 95 1.44 12.33 -4.56
N ALA A 96 2.73 12.49 -4.23
CA ALA A 96 3.62 13.44 -4.90
C ALA A 96 3.71 13.18 -6.41
N ARG A 97 3.80 11.90 -6.83
CA ARG A 97 3.77 11.49 -8.24
C ARG A 97 2.46 11.88 -8.94
N CYS A 98 1.31 11.59 -8.32
CA CYS A 98 0.01 11.96 -8.86
C CYS A 98 -0.11 13.49 -9.10
N PHE A 99 0.53 14.30 -8.26
CA PHE A 99 0.55 15.76 -8.42
C PHE A 99 1.50 16.22 -9.52
N ASP A 100 2.70 15.63 -9.61
CA ASP A 100 3.68 15.93 -10.67
C ASP A 100 3.13 15.53 -12.05
N GLU A 101 2.58 14.32 -12.15
CA GLU A 101 1.97 13.73 -13.35
C GLU A 101 0.59 14.35 -13.70
N LYS A 102 0.13 15.35 -12.95
CA LYS A 102 -1.15 16.07 -13.16
C LYS A 102 -2.40 15.17 -13.12
N VAL A 103 -2.32 14.02 -12.45
CA VAL A 103 -3.48 13.16 -12.15
C VAL A 103 -4.45 13.87 -11.23
N ILE A 104 -3.94 14.65 -10.28
CA ILE A 104 -4.72 15.55 -9.43
C ILE A 104 -4.42 17.02 -9.77
N ARG A 105 -5.42 17.88 -9.65
CA ARG A 105 -5.29 19.31 -9.99
C ARG A 105 -4.61 20.14 -8.90
N SER A 106 -4.78 19.75 -7.65
CA SER A 106 -4.25 20.47 -6.49
C SER A 106 -3.91 19.51 -5.35
N ALA A 107 -2.97 19.91 -4.48
CA ALA A 107 -2.66 19.18 -3.25
C ALA A 107 -3.91 19.00 -2.36
N ARG A 108 -4.78 20.02 -2.31
CA ARG A 108 -6.06 19.97 -1.59
C ARG A 108 -6.99 18.87 -2.12
N ASP A 109 -7.13 18.75 -3.45
CA ASP A 109 -7.94 17.69 -4.05
C ASP A 109 -7.38 16.30 -3.70
N GLY A 110 -6.04 16.18 -3.66
CA GLY A 110 -5.35 14.97 -3.20
C GLY A 110 -5.60 14.63 -1.72
N ASP A 111 -5.52 15.63 -0.84
CA ASP A 111 -5.79 15.47 0.59
C ASP A 111 -7.22 15.02 0.86
N ILE A 112 -8.20 15.73 0.30
CA ILE A 112 -9.62 15.41 0.44
C ILE A 112 -9.90 14.02 -0.14
N GLY A 113 -9.38 13.73 -1.34
CA GLY A 113 -9.56 12.43 -1.99
C GLY A 113 -8.98 11.28 -1.18
N ALA A 114 -7.81 11.45 -0.56
CA ALA A 114 -7.20 10.43 0.26
C ALA A 114 -7.96 10.18 1.57
N VAL A 115 -8.41 11.25 2.24
CA VAL A 115 -9.16 11.15 3.49
C VAL A 115 -10.51 10.47 3.28
N PHE A 116 -11.29 10.90 2.29
CA PHE A 116 -12.63 10.36 2.06
C PHE A 116 -12.66 9.08 1.21
N GLY A 117 -11.66 8.86 0.35
CA GLY A 117 -11.61 7.72 -0.55
C GLY A 117 -10.95 6.50 0.06
N ILE A 118 -9.68 6.62 0.47
CA ILE A 118 -8.89 5.49 0.98
C ILE A 118 -8.80 5.45 2.51
N GLY A 119 -9.39 6.43 3.20
CA GLY A 119 -9.42 6.50 4.66
C GLY A 119 -8.09 6.96 5.27
N PHE A 120 -7.36 7.87 4.60
CA PHE A 120 -6.17 8.48 5.19
C PHE A 120 -6.53 9.16 6.53
N PRO A 121 -5.72 9.03 7.60
CA PRO A 121 -6.05 9.53 8.93
C PRO A 121 -6.43 11.03 8.93
N PRO A 122 -7.69 11.40 9.23
CA PRO A 122 -8.15 12.80 9.09
C PRO A 122 -7.39 13.79 9.98
N PHE A 123 -6.93 13.34 11.16
CA PHE A 123 -6.16 14.17 12.09
C PHE A 123 -4.75 14.53 11.58
N LEU A 124 -4.27 13.88 10.51
CA LEU A 124 -3.03 14.23 9.80
C LEU A 124 -3.29 15.14 8.58
N GLY A 125 -4.56 15.44 8.27
CA GLY A 125 -4.97 16.37 7.22
C GLY A 125 -4.96 15.84 5.78
N GLY A 126 -4.22 14.75 5.51
CA GLY A 126 -4.05 14.17 4.18
C GLY A 126 -2.57 13.97 3.84
N PRO A 127 -2.24 13.25 2.76
CA PRO A 127 -0.85 12.99 2.37
C PRO A 127 -0.02 14.26 2.16
N PHE A 128 -0.54 15.31 1.51
CA PHE A 128 0.22 16.54 1.28
C PHE A 128 0.39 17.33 2.58
N ARG A 129 -0.69 17.51 3.35
CA ARG A 129 -0.59 18.16 4.66
C ARG A 129 0.37 17.45 5.61
N TYR A 130 0.42 16.12 5.56
CA TYR A 130 1.34 15.32 6.36
C TYR A 130 2.79 15.41 5.86
N MET A 131 3.02 15.46 4.54
CA MET A 131 4.35 15.76 3.97
C MET A 131 4.87 17.12 4.45
N ASP A 132 4.02 18.16 4.49
CA ASP A 132 4.41 19.48 5.01
C ASP A 132 4.79 19.42 6.50
N ALA A 133 4.08 18.62 7.29
CA ALA A 133 4.32 18.48 8.72
C ALA A 133 5.63 17.72 9.03
N LEU A 134 5.98 16.73 8.21
CA LEU A 134 7.25 16.01 8.30
C LEU A 134 8.43 16.84 7.79
N GLY A 135 8.16 17.70 6.81
CA GLY A 135 9.19 18.32 5.97
C GLY A 135 9.45 17.44 4.74
N PRO A 136 9.24 17.94 3.51
CA PRO A 136 9.37 17.13 2.31
C PRO A 136 10.82 16.64 2.07
N GLY A 137 11.83 17.34 2.58
CA GLY A 137 13.22 16.86 2.58
C GLY A 137 13.43 15.60 3.43
N GLU A 138 12.73 15.48 4.57
CA GLU A 138 12.76 14.27 5.39
C GLU A 138 12.14 13.09 4.65
N VAL A 139 11.00 13.32 3.98
CA VAL A 139 10.33 12.29 3.18
C VAL A 139 11.27 11.76 2.09
N VAL A 140 11.99 12.64 1.38
CA VAL A 140 13.02 12.23 0.40
C VAL A 140 14.10 11.40 1.06
N ALA A 141 14.64 11.86 2.19
CA ALA A 141 15.73 11.20 2.88
C ALA A 141 15.34 9.79 3.35
N THR A 142 14.17 9.65 4.00
CA THR A 142 13.65 8.36 4.47
C THR A 142 13.43 7.41 3.30
N CYS A 143 12.80 7.89 2.22
CA CYS A 143 12.52 7.11 1.03
C CYS A 143 13.82 6.63 0.34
N SER A 144 14.79 7.52 0.19
CA SER A 144 16.06 7.24 -0.50
C SER A 144 16.97 6.28 0.29
N ALA A 145 16.72 6.11 1.59
CA ALA A 145 17.43 5.12 2.41
C ALA A 145 17.06 3.66 2.07
N TRP A 146 16.03 3.43 1.26
CA TRP A 146 15.62 2.07 0.86
C TRP A 146 16.09 1.72 -0.55
N PRO A 147 16.85 0.63 -0.74
CA PRO A 147 17.55 0.32 -2.00
C PRO A 147 16.65 0.03 -3.21
N HIS A 148 15.33 -0.08 -3.03
CA HIS A 148 14.35 -0.30 -4.11
C HIS A 148 13.34 0.84 -4.23
N PHE A 149 13.61 1.99 -3.60
CA PHE A 149 12.67 3.09 -3.53
C PHE A 149 13.24 4.34 -4.21
N THR A 150 12.68 4.69 -5.37
CA THR A 150 12.98 5.98 -6.00
C THR A 150 12.06 7.05 -5.42
N ALA A 151 12.61 7.94 -4.59
CA ALA A 151 11.90 9.12 -4.12
C ALA A 151 11.74 10.12 -5.28
N LEU A 152 10.51 10.58 -5.55
CA LEU A 152 10.24 11.68 -6.48
C LEU A 152 9.97 13.02 -5.77
N VAL A 153 9.87 13.00 -4.44
CA VAL A 153 9.68 14.22 -3.62
C VAL A 153 10.84 15.21 -3.80
N THR A 154 11.95 14.81 -4.40
CA THR A 154 13.07 15.68 -4.81
C THR A 154 12.67 16.80 -5.77
N ARG A 155 11.59 16.66 -6.57
CA ARG A 155 11.12 17.74 -7.46
C ARG A 155 10.19 18.75 -6.80
N LEU A 156 9.50 18.38 -5.72
CA LEU A 156 8.59 19.28 -5.00
C LEU A 156 9.30 20.20 -4.00
N VAL A 157 10.49 19.82 -3.53
CA VAL A 157 11.30 20.61 -2.58
C VAL A 157 12.02 21.79 -3.26
N ASN A 158 12.19 21.73 -4.59
CA ASN A 158 13.02 22.68 -5.35
C ASN A 158 12.24 23.75 -6.12
N ASN A 159 10.94 23.95 -5.83
CA ASN A 159 10.11 25.03 -6.38
C ASN A 159 9.50 25.86 -5.27
#